data_AF-A0A534PXN7-F1
#
_entry.id   AF-A0A534PXN7-F1
#
_cell.length_a   1.000
_cell.length_b   1.000
_cell.length_c   1.000
_cell.angle_alpha   90.00
_cell.angle_beta   90.00
_cell.angle_gamma   90.00
#
_symmetry.space_group_name_H-M   'P 1'
#
loop_
_entity.id
_entity.type
_entity.pdbx_description
1 polymer ?
#
loop_
_entity_poly.entity_id
_entity_poly.type
_entity_poly.pdbx_seq_one_letter_code
_entity_poly.pdbx_strand_id
1 'polypeptide(L)' 'FEISVIPDQDCCQLFVPAHPATRAHPEDVAAAESRLDVPALVALGVAATERERLRYPEEPAEPPALSVVGR' A
#
# COMPACT_ATOMS: atom_id res chain seq x y z
N PHE A 1 1.14 6.28 -22.58
CA PHE A 1 1.26 7.30 -21.53
C PHE A 1 -0.09 7.61 -20.87
N GLU A 2 -1.24 7.65 -21.56
CA GLU A 2 -2.54 8.06 -20.96
C GLU A 2 -2.94 7.39 -19.63
N ILE A 3 -2.63 6.11 -19.39
CA ILE A 3 -2.97 5.41 -18.14
C ILE A 3 -1.94 5.65 -17.03
N SER A 4 -0.67 5.86 -17.38
CA SER A 4 0.47 5.84 -16.45
C SER A 4 1.22 7.17 -16.37
N VAL A 5 0.59 8.29 -16.75
CA VAL A 5 1.25 9.62 -16.84
C VAL A 5 0.74 10.62 -15.82
N ILE A 6 0.18 10.20 -14.70
CA ILE A 6 -0.13 11.13 -13.61
C ILE A 6 1.22 11.59 -13.03
N PRO A 7 1.68 12.84 -13.28
CA PRO A 7 3.00 13.28 -12.85
C PRO A 7 2.92 13.71 -11.39
N ASP A 8 3.72 13.08 -10.53
CA ASP A 8 4.02 13.44 -9.13
C ASP A 8 2.83 13.71 -8.18
N GLN A 9 1.60 13.45 -8.63
CA GLN A 9 0.39 13.39 -7.80
C GLN A 9 0.17 11.99 -7.24
N ASP A 10 1.23 11.18 -7.20
CA ASP A 10 1.22 9.98 -6.39
C ASP A 10 1.13 10.41 -4.93
N CYS A 11 0.19 9.79 -4.21
CA CYS A 11 -0.24 9.96 -2.82
C CYS A 11 0.86 10.09 -1.73
N CYS A 12 2.12 10.10 -2.12
CA CYS A 12 3.30 10.08 -1.29
C CYS A 12 3.90 11.46 -1.01
N GLN A 13 3.43 12.58 -1.60
CA GLN A 13 4.00 13.91 -1.32
C GLN A 13 4.06 14.24 0.19
N LEU A 14 3.06 13.77 0.96
CA LEU A 14 3.05 13.90 2.42
C LEU A 14 4.24 13.20 3.10
N PHE A 15 4.71 12.10 2.51
CA PHE A 15 5.77 11.25 3.05
C PHE A 15 7.13 11.46 2.36
N VAL A 16 7.20 12.30 1.32
CA VAL A 16 8.47 12.64 0.67
C VAL A 16 9.24 13.61 1.57
N PRO A 17 10.43 13.24 2.06
CA PRO A 17 11.26 14.15 2.83
C PRO A 17 11.82 15.26 1.93
N ALA A 18 12.02 16.47 2.47
CA ALA A 18 12.55 17.61 1.72
C ALA A 18 13.94 17.36 1.11
N HIS A 19 14.74 16.50 1.74
CA HIS A 19 16.08 16.13 1.30
C HIS A 19 16.24 14.61 1.35
N PRO A 20 15.76 13.87 0.33
CA PRO A 20 15.88 12.42 0.30
C PRO A 20 17.35 12.02 0.17
N ALA A 21 17.77 11.03 0.95
CA ALA A 21 19.09 10.44 0.81
C ALA A 21 19.17 9.67 -0.52
N THR A 22 20.01 10.12 -1.44
CA THR A 22 20.24 9.46 -2.73
C THR A 22 21.18 8.25 -2.63
N ARG A 23 21.83 8.10 -1.47
CA ARG A 23 22.69 6.95 -1.14
C ARG A 23 22.53 6.59 0.34
N ALA A 24 21.44 5.88 0.66
CA ALA A 24 21.18 5.42 2.02
C ALA A 24 22.18 4.36 2.45
N HIS A 25 22.52 4.39 3.74
CA HIS A 25 23.39 3.43 4.40
C HIS A 25 22.55 2.42 5.21
N PRO A 26 22.79 1.11 5.11
CA PRO A 26 21.98 0.10 5.81
C PRO A 26 21.91 0.29 7.33
N GLU A 27 23.00 0.72 7.95
CA GLU A 27 23.10 0.99 9.37
C GLU A 27 22.14 2.12 9.84
N ASP A 28 22.01 3.17 9.04
CA ASP A 28 21.12 4.30 9.32
C ASP A 28 19.65 3.89 9.17
N VAL A 29 19.35 3.05 8.17
CA VAL A 29 18.00 2.50 7.96
C VAL A 29 17.60 1.61 9.13
N ALA A 30 18.47 0.68 9.53
CA ALA A 30 18.20 -0.21 10.66
C ALA A 30 18.00 0.58 11.97
N ALA A 31 18.80 1.63 12.20
CA ALA A 31 18.62 2.52 13.34
C ALA A 31 17.26 3.24 13.32
N ALA A 32 16.82 3.72 12.16
CA ALA A 32 15.51 4.34 12.01
C ALA A 32 14.37 3.33 12.25
N GLU A 33 14.46 2.14 11.65
CA GLU A 33 13.46 1.07 11.80
C GLU A 33 13.36 0.55 13.22
N SER A 34 14.46 0.53 14.00
CA SER A 34 14.46 0.07 15.39
C SER A 34 13.51 0.84 16.33
N ARG A 35 13.07 2.03 15.89
CA ARG A 35 12.12 2.89 16.63
C ARG A 35 10.66 2.54 16.37
N LEU A 36 10.40 1.61 15.46
CA LEU A 36 9.08 1.21 15.01
C LEU A 36 8.88 -0.29 15.25
N ASP A 37 7.65 -0.69 15.58
CA ASP A 37 7.26 -2.10 15.54
C ASP A 37 6.92 -2.50 14.11
N VAL A 38 7.95 -2.62 13.27
CA VAL A 38 7.82 -2.96 11.85
C VAL A 38 7.05 -4.28 11.66
N PRO A 39 7.32 -5.36 12.41
CA PRO A 39 6.52 -6.59 12.29
C PRO A 39 5.03 -6.38 12.52
N ALA A 40 4.62 -5.65 13.57
CA ALA A 40 3.21 -5.38 13.84
C ALA A 40 2.57 -4.51 12.75
N LEU A 41 3.28 -3.49 12.27
CA LEU A 41 2.80 -2.61 11.19
C LEU A 41 2.60 -3.37 9.87
N VAL A 42 3.53 -4.27 9.54
CA VAL A 42 3.40 -5.13 8.35
C VAL A 42 2.20 -6.06 8.51
N ALA A 43 2.05 -6.70 9.67
CA ALA A 43 0.90 -7.57 9.93
C ALA A 43 -0.44 -6.82 9.81
N LEU A 44 -0.50 -5.58 10.33
CA LEU A 44 -1.67 -4.72 10.19
C LEU A 44 -1.99 -4.41 8.72
N GLY A 45 -0.99 -4.03 7.92
CA GLY A 45 -1.18 -3.70 6.50
C GLY A 45 -1.65 -4.90 5.68
N VAL A 46 -1.07 -6.08 5.92
CA VAL A 46 -1.49 -7.32 5.26
C VAL A 46 -2.91 -7.71 5.67
N ALA A 47 -3.24 -7.63 6.97
CA ALA A 47 -4.57 -7.99 7.47
C ALA A 47 -5.69 -7.08 6.90
N ALA A 48 -5.37 -5.81 6.62
CA ALA A 48 -6.31 -4.83 6.06
C ALA A 48 -6.36 -4.82 4.51
N THR A 49 -5.73 -5.78 3.83
CA THR A 49 -5.68 -5.80 2.36
C THR A 49 -7.04 -6.12 1.74
N GLU A 50 -7.47 -5.31 0.77
CA GLU A 50 -8.66 -5.55 -0.05
C GLU A 50 -8.30 -6.24 -1.37
N ARG A 51 -9.21 -7.07 -1.91
CA ARG A 51 -8.98 -7.80 -3.16
C ARG A 51 -10.16 -7.68 -4.11
N GLU A 52 -9.91 -7.10 -5.26
CA GLU A 52 -10.89 -6.95 -6.34
C GLU A 52 -10.50 -7.79 -7.56
N ARG A 53 -11.50 -8.29 -8.28
CA ARG A 53 -11.31 -8.98 -9.55
C ARG A 53 -12.02 -8.18 -10.64
N LEU A 54 -11.23 -7.53 -11.48
CA LEU A 54 -11.73 -6.78 -12.62
C LEU A 54 -11.82 -7.70 -13.85
N ARG A 55 -12.88 -7.54 -14.64
CA ARG A 55 -13.10 -8.26 -15.91
C ARG A 55 -13.60 -7.27 -16.96
N TYR A 56 -13.19 -7.48 -18.20
CA TYR A 56 -13.72 -6.75 -19.36
C TYR A 56 -14.15 -7.75 -20.46
N PRO A 57 -15.37 -7.64 -21.02
CA PRO A 57 -16.42 -6.69 -20.68
C PRO A 57 -16.92 -6.90 -19.24
N GLU A 58 -17.49 -5.85 -18.64
CA GLU A 58 -18.09 -5.94 -17.30
C GLU A 58 -19.23 -6.98 -17.34
N GLU A 59 -19.10 -8.05 -16.55
CA GLU A 59 -20.24 -8.92 -16.22
C GLU A 59 -21.16 -8.13 -15.27
N PRO A 60 -22.49 -8.16 -15.44
CA PRO A 60 -23.40 -7.45 -14.55
C PRO A 60 -23.18 -7.90 -13.10
N ALA A 61 -23.03 -6.94 -12.19
CA ALA A 61 -22.62 -7.17 -10.82
C ALA A 61 -23.55 -8.17 -10.10
N GLU A 62 -22.98 -9.29 -9.64
CA GLU A 62 -23.65 -10.17 -8.68
C GLU A 62 -23.70 -9.45 -7.32
N PRO A 63 -24.84 -9.43 -6.61
CA PRO A 63 -24.96 -8.72 -5.35
C PRO A 63 -23.93 -9.25 -4.34
N PRO A 64 -23.36 -8.38 -3.49
CA PRO A 64 -22.28 -8.78 -2.58
C PRO A 64 -22.75 -9.93 -1.69
N ALA A 65 -22.04 -11.06 -1.76
CA ALA A 65 -22.23 -12.15 -0.82
C ALA A 65 -21.89 -11.63 0.58
N LEU A 66 -22.90 -11.57 1.46
CA LEU A 66 -22.73 -11.33 2.89
C LEU A 66 -21.66 -12.31 3.40
N SER A 67 -20.50 -11.80 3.81
CA SER A 67 -19.49 -12.61 4.47
C SER A 67 -20.07 -13.02 5.83
N VAL A 68 -20.48 -14.29 5.93
CA VAL A 68 -20.80 -14.89 7.23
C VAL A 68 -19.50 -15.01 7.99
N VAL A 69 -19.24 -14.03 8.87
CA VAL A 69 -18.32 -14.23 9.98
C VAL A 69 -18.93 -15.32 10.86
N GLY A 70 -18.30 -16.50 10.89
CA GLY A 70 -18.54 -17.50 11.93
C GLY A 70 -18.45 -18.96 11.48
N ARG A 71 -17.31 -19.61 11.81
CA ARG A 71 -17.20 -20.68 12.82
C ARG A 71 -15.74 -20.93 13.16
#